data_AF-A0A0S1S2V2-F1
#
_entry.id   AF-A0A0S1S2V2-F1
#
_cell.length_a   1.000
_cell.length_b   1.000
_cell.length_c   1.000
_cell.angle_alpha   90.00
_cell.angle_beta   90.00
_cell.angle_gamma   90.00
#
_symmetry.space_group_name_H-M   'P 1'
#
loop_
_entity.id
_entity.type
_entity.pdbx_description
1 polymer ?
#
loop_
_entity_poly.entity_id
_entity_poly.type
_entity_poly.pdbx_seq_one_letter_code
_entity_poly.pdbx_strand_id
1 'polypeptide(L)'
;MKNPILIFGVLTLLMACNLNTKQQKEEKQLTEKKVPNVVTSDIEAGIKANIAKKVEEGGGYFLITTEDKELQLQLVRVHTEYLSNLGPQRHFACVDLADVSGDVYDVDFFLEGDPGSMTVTETTLHKLNGKPFYTWKQRKDKTWYRMPIQSASTDLLGVVEGEDAFEFRYEVTLPEMAAPAKMWLPLPQTDRFQTVELLSIAAPVAHRIIKEKKYGNSVMYMALSPEHSGKKVDLVYDVKRLEKNPYMDDTDPLPYLDANILMPIGDRFEVLSDSIIGDKRKEGTIMQARALYDYIIDNMRYIKAGKYGTGDAVYACSALTGNCTEFHSLFISLARSAGIPSRFAVGASIPSDRDEGGIDGYHCWAEFYAEGKWWPVDISEANKYTALATYYFGRHPANRIEFTQGRDLQLDPGPHSGPINFLAYPVMEIDKEPAYPKTFFSFRRKTAPLTSDSL
;
A
#
# COMPACT_ATOMS: atom_id res chain seq x y z
N MET A 1 -81.65 -43.10 -20.04
CA MET A 1 -81.59 -41.65 -19.75
C MET A 1 -80.68 -41.44 -18.54
N LYS A 2 -79.65 -40.60 -18.72
CA LYS A 2 -78.94 -39.80 -17.70
C LYS A 2 -78.30 -40.54 -16.49
N ASN A 3 -77.00 -40.83 -16.67
CA ASN A 3 -75.83 -40.34 -15.89
C ASN A 3 -75.61 -40.76 -14.40
N PRO A 4 -74.34 -40.79 -13.93
CA PRO A 4 -73.70 -42.07 -13.63
C PRO A 4 -72.85 -42.10 -12.33
N ILE A 5 -72.10 -43.19 -12.14
CA ILE A 5 -70.86 -43.36 -11.33
C ILE A 5 -71.02 -43.32 -9.80
N LEU A 6 -70.86 -44.50 -9.19
CA LEU A 6 -70.46 -44.68 -7.78
C LEU A 6 -69.49 -45.87 -7.71
N ILE A 7 -68.19 -45.62 -7.55
CA ILE A 7 -67.24 -46.64 -7.08
C ILE A 7 -66.42 -46.01 -5.96
N PHE A 8 -66.61 -46.59 -4.78
CA PHE A 8 -65.95 -46.31 -3.51
C PHE A 8 -64.51 -46.86 -3.56
N GLY A 9 -63.52 -46.01 -3.29
CA GLY A 9 -62.11 -46.41 -3.16
C GLY A 9 -61.54 -45.84 -1.87
N VAL A 10 -61.24 -46.73 -0.92
CA VAL A 10 -60.81 -46.43 0.45
C VAL A 10 -59.40 -45.83 0.48
N LEU A 11 -59.27 -44.84 1.37
CA LEU A 11 -58.12 -44.01 1.70
C LEU A 11 -57.07 -44.79 2.52
N THR A 12 -55.80 -44.79 2.11
CA THR A 12 -54.64 -45.10 2.98
C THR A 12 -53.65 -43.95 2.96
N LEU A 13 -53.48 -43.32 4.13
CA LEU A 13 -52.48 -42.30 4.45
C LEU A 13 -51.07 -42.90 4.47
N LEU A 14 -50.11 -42.24 3.81
CA LEU A 14 -48.70 -42.28 4.18
C LEU A 14 -48.16 -40.84 4.25
N MET A 15 -47.86 -40.39 5.46
CA MET A 15 -47.05 -39.21 5.73
C MET A 15 -45.58 -39.51 5.41
N ALA A 16 -44.94 -38.64 4.63
CA ALA A 16 -43.49 -38.50 4.62
C ALA A 16 -43.14 -37.02 4.83
N CYS A 17 -42.44 -36.75 5.93
CA CYS A 17 -42.07 -35.44 6.43
C CYS A 17 -40.95 -34.79 5.60
N ASN A 18 -41.14 -33.53 5.22
CA ASN A 18 -40.10 -32.62 4.74
C ASN A 18 -39.21 -32.17 5.92
N LEU A 19 -38.03 -32.77 6.04
CA LEU A 19 -36.94 -32.31 6.91
C LEU A 19 -35.71 -32.08 6.03
N ASN A 20 -35.72 -31.04 5.18
CA ASN A 20 -34.47 -30.63 4.51
C ASN A 20 -34.35 -29.15 4.15
N THR A 21 -35.26 -28.28 4.61
CA THR A 21 -35.27 -26.86 4.23
C THR A 21 -34.78 -25.92 5.34
N LYS A 22 -34.55 -26.43 6.57
CA LYS A 22 -34.16 -25.59 7.71
C LYS A 22 -32.63 -25.45 7.89
N GLN A 23 -31.85 -26.49 7.59
CA GLN A 23 -30.38 -26.43 7.69
C GLN A 23 -29.72 -25.55 6.60
N GLN A 24 -30.26 -25.54 5.37
CA GLN A 24 -29.71 -24.67 4.31
C GLN A 24 -29.96 -23.16 4.53
N LYS A 25 -30.88 -22.79 5.43
CA LYS A 25 -31.18 -21.38 5.75
C LYS A 25 -30.33 -20.85 6.92
N GLU A 26 -29.87 -21.72 7.81
CA GLU A 26 -28.98 -21.36 8.93
C GLU A 26 -27.49 -21.31 8.51
N GLU A 27 -27.04 -22.16 7.59
CA GLU A 27 -25.65 -22.08 7.07
C GLU A 27 -25.40 -20.89 6.14
N LYS A 28 -26.44 -20.40 5.45
CA LYS A 28 -26.33 -19.25 4.51
C LYS A 28 -26.38 -17.89 5.19
N GLN A 29 -26.50 -17.84 6.52
CA GLN A 29 -26.52 -16.61 7.32
C GLN A 29 -25.20 -16.32 8.07
N LEU A 30 -24.19 -17.16 7.87
CA LEU A 30 -22.86 -17.03 8.48
C LEU A 30 -21.77 -16.45 7.55
N THR A 31 -22.16 -15.90 6.40
CA THR A 31 -21.23 -15.17 5.52
C THR A 31 -21.52 -13.67 5.50
N GLU A 32 -20.45 -12.89 5.54
CA GLU A 32 -20.38 -11.42 5.48
C GLU A 32 -20.71 -10.63 6.76
N LYS A 33 -20.08 -10.97 7.89
CA LYS A 33 -19.77 -9.91 8.87
C LYS A 33 -18.58 -9.10 8.35
N LYS A 34 -18.86 -7.96 7.71
CA LYS A 34 -17.93 -6.82 7.69
C LYS A 34 -17.44 -6.63 9.13
N VAL A 35 -16.14 -6.82 9.38
CA VAL A 35 -15.54 -6.47 10.67
C VAL A 35 -15.86 -4.99 10.90
N PRO A 36 -16.57 -4.61 11.98
CA PRO A 36 -16.98 -3.22 12.18
C PRO A 36 -15.75 -2.31 12.35
N ASN A 37 -15.74 -1.16 11.69
CA ASN A 37 -14.76 -0.06 11.95
C ASN A 37 -14.69 0.33 13.44
N VAL A 38 -15.72 0.01 14.22
CA VAL A 38 -15.82 0.27 15.67
C VAL A 38 -14.76 -0.51 16.44
N VAL A 39 -14.48 -1.77 16.05
CA VAL A 39 -13.48 -2.60 16.75
C VAL A 39 -12.07 -2.08 16.48
N THR A 40 -11.77 -1.62 15.27
CA THR A 40 -10.46 -1.06 14.93
C THR A 40 -10.17 0.27 15.63
N SER A 41 -11.17 1.16 15.78
CA SER A 41 -10.98 2.42 16.52
C SER A 41 -10.72 2.17 18.01
N ASP A 42 -11.39 1.18 18.60
CA ASP A 42 -11.19 0.83 20.00
C ASP A 42 -9.82 0.19 20.25
N ILE A 43 -9.34 -0.66 19.33
CA ILE A 43 -7.99 -1.23 19.37
C ILE A 43 -6.95 -0.10 19.28
N GLU A 44 -7.12 0.84 18.35
CA GLU A 44 -6.22 1.99 18.19
C GLU A 44 -6.18 2.86 19.47
N ALA A 45 -7.35 3.17 20.04
CA ALA A 45 -7.42 3.93 21.29
C ALA A 45 -6.77 3.18 22.46
N GLY A 46 -7.03 1.88 22.57
CA GLY A 46 -6.48 1.03 23.61
C GLY A 46 -4.96 0.96 23.58
N ILE A 47 -4.36 0.76 22.39
CA ILE A 47 -2.90 0.70 22.27
C ILE A 47 -2.25 2.06 22.56
N LYS A 48 -2.84 3.18 22.11
CA LYS A 48 -2.35 4.53 22.43
C LYS A 48 -2.38 4.79 23.93
N ALA A 49 -3.47 4.41 24.61
CA ALA A 49 -3.59 4.57 26.05
C ALA A 49 -2.56 3.71 26.81
N ASN A 50 -2.32 2.48 26.37
CA ASN A 50 -1.31 1.60 26.96
C ASN A 50 0.10 2.20 26.84
N ILE A 51 0.48 2.67 25.64
CA ILE A 51 1.78 3.31 25.40
C ILE A 51 1.92 4.57 26.24
N ALA A 52 0.90 5.43 26.29
CA ALA A 52 0.93 6.65 27.10
C ALA A 52 1.16 6.35 28.60
N LYS A 53 0.47 5.33 29.14
CA LYS A 53 0.69 4.88 30.52
C LYS A 53 2.12 4.38 30.74
N LYS A 54 2.67 3.59 29.81
CA LYS A 54 4.05 3.08 29.88
C LYS A 54 5.10 4.19 29.77
N VAL A 55 4.81 5.22 28.97
CA VAL A 55 5.63 6.44 28.86
C VAL A 55 5.66 7.20 30.19
N GLU A 56 4.51 7.33 30.86
CA GLU A 56 4.43 7.96 32.19
C GLU A 56 5.22 7.17 33.25
N GLU A 57 5.09 5.83 33.25
CA GLU A 57 5.86 4.93 34.13
C GLU A 57 7.38 4.98 33.83
N GLY A 58 7.76 5.17 32.57
CA GLY A 58 9.13 5.15 32.07
C GLY A 58 9.84 6.51 32.04
N GLY A 59 9.34 7.51 32.77
CA GLY A 59 10.00 8.82 32.86
C GLY A 59 9.94 9.66 31.58
N GLY A 60 8.89 9.50 30.77
CA GLY A 60 8.68 10.22 29.53
C GLY A 60 9.04 9.44 28.26
N TYR A 61 9.42 8.16 28.39
CA TYR A 61 9.73 7.28 27.27
C TYR A 61 9.08 5.91 27.43
N PHE A 62 8.72 5.30 26.31
CA PHE A 62 8.35 3.89 26.25
C PHE A 62 9.63 3.06 26.28
N LEU A 63 9.87 2.33 27.36
CA LEU A 63 11.11 1.57 27.56
C LEU A 63 10.96 0.14 27.04
N ILE A 64 11.88 -0.30 26.17
CA ILE A 64 12.00 -1.70 25.72
C ILE A 64 13.42 -2.19 25.98
N THR A 65 13.55 -3.29 26.72
CA THR A 65 14.83 -3.97 26.90
C THR A 65 15.06 -4.97 25.76
N THR A 66 16.16 -4.82 25.03
CA THR A 66 16.67 -5.80 24.05
C THR A 66 17.88 -6.55 24.64
N GLU A 67 18.40 -7.56 23.96
CA GLU A 67 19.57 -8.32 24.43
C GLU A 67 20.80 -7.42 24.68
N ASP A 68 20.95 -6.35 23.89
CA ASP A 68 22.15 -5.52 23.88
C ASP A 68 21.97 -4.15 24.58
N LYS A 69 20.73 -3.63 24.67
CA LYS A 69 20.46 -2.28 25.17
C LYS A 69 19.01 -2.06 25.61
N GLU A 70 18.80 -1.06 26.46
CA GLU A 70 17.49 -0.48 26.73
C GLU A 70 17.21 0.65 25.73
N LEU A 71 16.05 0.60 25.08
CA LEU A 71 15.57 1.57 24.12
C LEU A 71 14.62 2.56 24.80
N GLN A 72 14.84 3.85 24.58
CA GLN A 72 13.94 4.94 24.98
C GLN A 72 13.17 5.42 23.76
N LEU A 73 11.87 5.14 23.73
CA LEU A 73 11.06 5.28 22.53
C LEU A 73 9.89 6.25 22.70
N GLN A 74 9.49 6.88 21.60
CA GLN A 74 8.32 7.76 21.50
C GLN A 74 7.37 7.28 20.40
N LEU A 75 6.06 7.43 20.64
CA LEU A 75 5.04 7.05 19.66
C LEU A 75 5.10 7.93 18.41
N VAL A 76 5.26 7.30 17.26
CA VAL A 76 5.18 7.96 15.94
C VAL A 76 3.80 7.74 15.33
N ARG A 77 3.40 6.48 15.15
CA ARG A 77 2.18 6.11 14.44
C ARG A 77 1.66 4.75 14.88
N VAL A 78 0.34 4.58 14.90
CA VAL A 78 -0.30 3.25 14.96
C VAL A 78 -0.74 2.86 13.55
N HIS A 79 -0.40 1.66 13.11
CA HIS A 79 -0.80 1.15 11.79
C HIS A 79 -2.23 0.61 11.83
N THR A 80 -3.18 1.46 11.45
CA THR A 80 -4.61 1.11 11.42
C THR A 80 -4.93 0.00 10.42
N GLU A 81 -4.13 -0.11 9.36
CA GLU A 81 -4.22 -1.13 8.31
C GLU A 81 -3.82 -2.55 8.75
N TYR A 82 -3.10 -2.67 9.86
CA TYR A 82 -2.69 -3.95 10.45
C TYR A 82 -3.51 -4.31 11.68
N LEU A 83 -4.39 -3.42 12.17
CA LEU A 83 -5.25 -3.72 13.30
C LEU A 83 -6.14 -4.91 12.97
N SER A 84 -5.95 -5.96 13.75
CA SER A 84 -6.57 -7.25 13.46
C SER A 84 -7.21 -7.81 14.72
N ASN A 85 -8.43 -8.33 14.57
CA ASN A 85 -9.04 -9.19 15.56
C ASN A 85 -8.59 -10.63 15.27
N LEU A 86 -7.83 -11.22 16.20
CA LEU A 86 -7.26 -12.55 16.06
C LEU A 86 -8.17 -13.66 16.60
N GLY A 87 -9.33 -13.30 17.16
CA GLY A 87 -10.28 -14.20 17.80
C GLY A 87 -11.01 -13.52 18.96
N PRO A 88 -11.91 -14.25 19.65
CA PRO A 88 -12.62 -13.73 20.81
C PRO A 88 -11.64 -13.13 21.82
N GLN A 89 -11.80 -11.83 22.11
CA GLN A 89 -10.97 -11.07 23.05
C GLN A 89 -9.46 -11.10 22.75
N ARG A 90 -9.02 -11.36 21.50
CA ARG A 90 -7.60 -11.28 21.11
C ARG A 90 -7.43 -10.32 19.94
N HIS A 91 -6.50 -9.40 20.06
CA HIS A 91 -6.27 -8.34 19.07
C HIS A 91 -4.78 -8.13 18.82
N PHE A 92 -4.47 -7.50 17.69
CA PHE A 92 -3.11 -7.18 17.27
C PHE A 92 -3.01 -5.73 16.80
N ALA A 93 -1.92 -5.07 17.17
CA ALA A 93 -1.55 -3.75 16.66
C ALA A 93 -0.04 -3.69 16.36
N CYS A 94 0.32 -3.10 15.23
CA CYS A 94 1.70 -2.75 14.89
C CYS A 94 1.85 -1.23 15.04
N VAL A 95 2.95 -0.78 15.64
CA VAL A 95 3.15 0.63 16.01
C VAL A 95 4.57 1.06 15.67
N ASP A 96 4.70 2.21 15.00
CA ASP A 96 5.99 2.89 14.80
C ASP A 96 6.37 3.66 16.08
N LEU A 97 7.54 3.34 16.61
CA LEU A 97 8.16 4.03 17.74
C LEU A 97 9.56 4.54 17.36
N ALA A 98 9.92 5.77 17.72
CA ALA A 98 11.24 6.35 17.41
C ALA A 98 12.10 6.54 18.64
N ASP A 99 13.41 6.31 18.51
CA ASP A 99 14.39 6.65 19.55
C ASP A 99 14.98 8.06 19.37
N VAL A 100 15.79 8.48 20.35
CA VAL A 100 16.45 9.79 20.38
C VAL A 100 17.49 9.99 19.26
N SER A 101 17.99 8.91 18.64
CA SER A 101 18.89 8.99 17.50
C SER A 101 18.14 9.12 16.16
N GLY A 102 16.81 8.98 16.19
CA GLY A 102 15.94 9.05 15.03
C GLY A 102 15.71 7.72 14.33
N ASP A 103 16.21 6.61 14.89
CA ASP A 103 15.89 5.28 14.37
C ASP A 103 14.43 4.94 14.72
N VAL A 104 13.71 4.39 13.74
CA VAL A 104 12.29 4.01 13.88
C VAL A 104 12.17 2.50 13.98
N TYR A 105 11.38 2.05 14.93
CA TYR A 105 11.13 0.64 15.23
C TYR A 105 9.65 0.34 15.08
N ASP A 106 9.33 -0.68 14.30
CA ASP A 106 7.99 -1.27 14.29
C ASP A 106 7.89 -2.22 15.48
N VAL A 107 6.93 -2.01 16.37
CA VAL A 107 6.68 -2.84 17.54
C VAL A 107 5.30 -3.47 17.45
N ASP A 108 5.27 -4.80 17.51
CA ASP A 108 4.06 -5.61 17.51
C ASP A 108 3.53 -5.74 18.94
N PHE A 109 2.23 -5.50 19.11
CA PHE A 109 1.50 -5.62 20.37
C PHE A 109 0.37 -6.63 20.22
N PHE A 110 0.34 -7.60 21.12
CA PHE A 110 -0.79 -8.52 21.28
C PHE A 110 -1.62 -8.08 22.48
N LEU A 111 -2.93 -7.97 22.29
CA LEU A 111 -3.84 -7.49 23.31
C LEU A 111 -4.92 -8.53 23.61
N GLU A 112 -5.27 -8.65 24.89
CA GLU A 112 -6.40 -9.47 25.35
C GLU A 112 -7.46 -8.64 26.06
N GLY A 113 -8.73 -9.04 25.92
CA GLY A 113 -9.88 -8.41 26.56
C GLY A 113 -10.87 -7.76 25.58
N ASP A 114 -11.93 -7.18 26.16
CA ASP A 114 -12.96 -6.49 25.40
C ASP A 114 -12.47 -5.11 24.93
N PRO A 115 -12.91 -4.63 23.74
CA PRO A 115 -12.59 -3.29 23.25
C PRO A 115 -12.87 -2.21 24.31
N GLY A 116 -11.89 -1.33 24.55
CA GLY A 116 -11.94 -0.32 25.62
C GLY A 116 -11.45 -0.80 27.01
N SER A 117 -11.24 -2.10 27.20
CA SER A 117 -10.67 -2.69 28.43
C SER A 117 -9.60 -3.77 28.11
N MET A 118 -8.74 -3.48 27.13
CA MET A 118 -7.71 -4.40 26.65
C MET A 118 -6.40 -4.27 27.46
N THR A 119 -5.70 -5.39 27.61
CA THR A 119 -4.37 -5.47 28.23
C THR A 119 -3.35 -6.03 27.24
N VAL A 120 -2.18 -5.40 27.15
CA VAL A 120 -1.05 -5.91 26.35
C VAL A 120 -0.49 -7.16 27.03
N THR A 121 -0.45 -8.26 26.29
CA THR A 121 0.06 -9.56 26.75
C THR A 121 1.45 -9.89 26.20
N GLU A 122 1.79 -9.34 25.05
CA GLU A 122 3.09 -9.52 24.41
C GLU A 122 3.47 -8.27 23.62
N THR A 123 4.75 -7.90 23.69
CA THR A 123 5.35 -6.79 22.94
C THR A 123 6.63 -7.31 22.28
N THR A 124 6.77 -7.14 20.97
CA THR A 124 7.98 -7.58 20.25
C THR A 124 8.44 -6.60 19.19
N LEU A 125 9.76 -6.45 19.09
CA LEU A 125 10.39 -5.66 18.04
C LEU A 125 10.29 -6.39 16.69
N HIS A 126 9.57 -5.80 15.74
CA HIS A 126 9.30 -6.40 14.44
C HIS A 126 10.25 -5.87 13.36
N LYS A 127 10.49 -4.55 13.30
CA LYS A 127 11.40 -3.95 12.31
C LYS A 127 12.25 -2.82 12.88
N LEU A 128 13.36 -2.52 12.20
CA LEU A 128 14.22 -1.36 12.41
C LEU A 128 14.41 -0.63 11.08
N ASN A 129 14.02 0.63 11.01
CA ASN A 129 14.08 1.49 9.82
C ASN A 129 13.51 0.76 8.58
N GLY A 130 12.33 0.13 8.76
CA GLY A 130 11.63 -0.65 7.74
C GLY A 130 12.21 -2.05 7.45
N LYS A 131 13.39 -2.41 7.98
CA LYS A 131 14.01 -3.73 7.81
C LYS A 131 13.48 -4.71 8.87
N PRO A 132 12.78 -5.78 8.49
CA PRO A 132 12.19 -6.71 9.46
C PRO A 132 13.22 -7.64 10.12
N PHE A 133 12.99 -7.97 11.39
CA PHE A 133 13.71 -9.02 12.11
C PHE A 133 13.15 -10.41 11.83
N TYR A 134 11.84 -10.50 11.59
CA TYR A 134 11.11 -11.71 11.20
C TYR A 134 9.97 -11.35 10.25
N THR A 135 9.43 -12.36 9.57
CA THR A 135 8.19 -12.26 8.78
C THR A 135 7.11 -13.16 9.39
N TRP A 136 5.86 -12.95 8.99
CA TRP A 136 4.72 -13.73 9.44
C TRP A 136 4.34 -14.76 8.37
N LYS A 137 4.09 -16.00 8.79
CA LYS A 137 3.56 -17.04 7.89
C LYS A 137 2.25 -17.59 8.42
N GLN A 138 1.25 -17.64 7.56
CA GLN A 138 -0.03 -18.26 7.87
C GLN A 138 0.05 -19.79 7.70
N ARG A 139 -0.50 -20.51 8.68
CA ARG A 139 -0.72 -21.95 8.63
C ARG A 139 -2.00 -22.26 7.87
N LYS A 140 -2.19 -23.53 7.49
CA LYS A 140 -3.41 -24.02 6.84
C LYS A 140 -4.68 -23.79 7.67
N ASP A 141 -4.56 -23.76 8.99
CA ASP A 141 -5.66 -23.48 9.93
C ASP A 141 -5.91 -21.97 10.14
N LYS A 142 -5.28 -21.12 9.32
CA LYS A 142 -5.33 -19.65 9.35
C LYS A 142 -4.64 -18.99 10.55
N THR A 143 -4.01 -19.76 11.44
CA THR A 143 -3.18 -19.19 12.52
C THR A 143 -1.81 -18.75 12.00
N TRP A 144 -1.17 -17.80 12.68
CA TRP A 144 0.08 -17.17 12.24
C TRP A 144 1.25 -17.57 13.14
N TYR A 145 2.46 -17.64 12.58
CA TYR A 145 3.69 -17.79 13.35
C TYR A 145 4.84 -16.97 12.76
N ARG A 146 5.80 -16.59 13.62
CA ARG A 146 7.00 -15.85 13.22
C ARG A 146 8.02 -16.76 12.52
N MET A 147 8.65 -16.25 11.48
CA MET A 147 9.73 -16.90 10.75
C MET A 147 10.92 -15.95 10.60
N PRO A 148 12.15 -16.37 10.94
CA PRO A 148 13.34 -15.54 10.70
C PRO A 148 13.50 -15.19 9.22
N ILE A 149 13.90 -13.95 8.93
CA ILE A 149 14.07 -13.47 7.54
C ILE A 149 15.10 -14.31 6.76
N GLN A 150 16.16 -14.80 7.41
CA GLN A 150 17.19 -15.62 6.74
C GLN A 150 16.64 -16.97 6.23
N SER A 151 15.54 -17.44 6.81
CA SER A 151 14.90 -18.72 6.47
C SER A 151 13.61 -18.53 5.66
N ALA A 152 13.26 -17.28 5.32
CA ALA A 152 12.04 -16.93 4.62
C ALA A 152 12.21 -17.08 3.10
N SER A 153 11.22 -17.66 2.44
CA SER A 153 11.11 -17.70 0.98
C SER A 153 10.75 -16.31 0.43
N THR A 154 10.96 -16.07 -0.87
CA THR A 154 10.79 -14.75 -1.50
C THR A 154 9.35 -14.20 -1.38
N ASP A 155 8.35 -15.07 -1.39
CA ASP A 155 6.94 -14.77 -1.10
C ASP A 155 6.74 -14.18 0.31
N LEU A 156 7.51 -14.64 1.28
CA LEU A 156 7.49 -14.12 2.65
C LEU A 156 8.32 -12.84 2.82
N LEU A 157 9.05 -12.43 1.77
CA LEU A 157 9.82 -11.20 1.68
C LEU A 157 9.11 -10.11 0.86
N GLY A 158 7.81 -10.26 0.61
CA GLY A 158 7.01 -9.22 -0.07
C GLY A 158 6.84 -9.41 -1.57
N VAL A 159 7.22 -10.56 -2.15
CA VAL A 159 7.26 -10.75 -3.62
C VAL A 159 6.28 -11.83 -4.08
N VAL A 160 5.34 -11.46 -4.96
CA VAL A 160 4.63 -12.42 -5.82
C VAL A 160 5.22 -12.34 -7.23
N GLU A 161 5.77 -13.44 -7.74
CA GLU A 161 6.37 -13.54 -9.08
C GLU A 161 5.32 -13.93 -10.13
N GLY A 162 5.58 -13.62 -11.41
CA GLY A 162 4.72 -14.02 -12.52
C GLY A 162 3.43 -13.20 -12.63
N GLU A 163 2.40 -13.54 -11.86
CA GLU A 163 1.09 -12.88 -11.89
C GLU A 163 0.39 -12.84 -10.53
N ASP A 164 -0.42 -11.81 -10.30
CA ASP A 164 -1.32 -11.69 -9.14
C ASP A 164 -2.69 -11.18 -9.61
N ALA A 165 -3.75 -11.58 -8.91
CA ALA A 165 -5.12 -11.19 -9.23
C ALA A 165 -5.93 -10.94 -7.95
N PHE A 166 -6.48 -9.75 -7.83
CA PHE A 166 -7.15 -9.30 -6.62
C PHE A 166 -8.22 -8.25 -6.91
N GLU A 167 -9.23 -8.21 -6.06
CA GLU A 167 -10.09 -7.05 -5.91
C GLU A 167 -9.34 -6.00 -5.08
N PHE A 168 -9.30 -4.76 -5.55
CA PHE A 168 -8.73 -3.61 -4.84
C PHE A 168 -9.82 -2.60 -4.52
N ARG A 169 -9.89 -2.16 -3.26
CA ARG A 169 -10.87 -1.18 -2.79
C ARG A 169 -10.18 0.07 -2.29
N TYR A 170 -10.58 1.21 -2.85
CA TYR A 170 -10.14 2.55 -2.53
C TYR A 170 -11.28 3.30 -1.84
N GLU A 171 -11.17 3.48 -0.52
CA GLU A 171 -12.14 4.24 0.28
C GLU A 171 -11.57 5.60 0.69
N VAL A 172 -12.35 6.66 0.49
CA VAL A 172 -12.06 8.02 0.95
C VAL A 172 -13.19 8.51 1.84
N THR A 173 -12.88 8.97 3.05
CA THR A 173 -13.82 9.66 3.93
C THR A 173 -13.58 11.16 3.87
N LEU A 174 -14.60 11.91 3.44
CA LEU A 174 -14.53 13.36 3.30
C LEU A 174 -14.44 14.04 4.68
N PRO A 175 -13.57 15.04 4.86
CA PRO A 175 -13.52 15.82 6.10
C PRO A 175 -14.78 16.66 6.26
N GLU A 176 -14.96 17.20 7.46
CA GLU A 176 -15.90 18.29 7.68
C GLU A 176 -15.50 19.51 6.84
N MET A 177 -16.48 20.13 6.18
CA MET A 177 -16.24 21.25 5.28
C MET A 177 -17.29 22.34 5.48
N ALA A 178 -16.81 23.57 5.72
CA ALA A 178 -17.66 24.75 5.88
C ALA A 178 -17.87 25.53 4.57
N ALA A 179 -17.14 25.18 3.51
CA ALA A 179 -17.17 25.82 2.20
C ALA A 179 -17.17 24.77 1.08
N PRO A 180 -17.49 25.14 -0.17
CA PRO A 180 -17.37 24.27 -1.33
C PRO A 180 -15.94 23.74 -1.47
N ALA A 181 -15.82 22.54 -2.02
CA ALA A 181 -14.52 21.90 -2.21
C ALA A 181 -14.40 21.23 -3.57
N LYS A 182 -13.17 20.98 -3.98
CA LYS A 182 -12.83 20.23 -5.19
C LYS A 182 -11.93 19.08 -4.81
N MET A 183 -12.12 17.93 -5.44
CA MET A 183 -11.30 16.75 -5.19
C MET A 183 -10.89 16.08 -6.50
N TRP A 184 -9.64 15.66 -6.57
CA TRP A 184 -9.01 14.93 -7.66
C TRP A 184 -8.51 13.59 -7.12
N LEU A 185 -9.07 12.51 -7.63
CA LEU A 185 -8.77 11.14 -7.20
C LEU A 185 -8.16 10.36 -8.37
N PRO A 186 -7.01 9.69 -8.21
CA PRO A 186 -6.42 8.92 -9.30
C PRO A 186 -7.28 7.70 -9.62
N LEU A 187 -7.37 7.37 -10.92
CA LEU A 187 -7.97 6.13 -11.39
C LEU A 187 -6.86 5.24 -11.98
N PRO A 188 -6.63 4.03 -11.43
CA PRO A 188 -5.72 3.06 -12.01
C PRO A 188 -6.09 2.77 -13.47
N GLN A 189 -5.09 2.51 -14.31
CA GLN A 189 -5.27 2.35 -15.75
C GLN A 189 -4.81 0.99 -16.23
N THR A 190 -5.46 0.45 -17.25
CA THR A 190 -4.98 -0.75 -17.95
C THR A 190 -3.80 -0.39 -18.85
N ASP A 191 -2.76 -1.21 -18.79
CA ASP A 191 -1.60 -1.21 -19.69
C ASP A 191 -1.17 -2.67 -19.99
N ARG A 192 0.05 -2.86 -20.49
CA ARG A 192 0.58 -4.20 -20.78
C ARG A 192 0.94 -5.06 -19.57
N PHE A 193 0.98 -4.46 -18.39
CA PHE A 193 1.43 -5.08 -17.13
C PHE A 193 0.33 -5.14 -16.08
N GLN A 194 -0.76 -4.38 -16.24
CA GLN A 194 -1.97 -4.53 -15.44
C GLN A 194 -3.24 -4.40 -16.29
N THR A 195 -4.20 -5.28 -16.07
CA THR A 195 -5.59 -5.08 -16.47
C THR A 195 -6.38 -4.63 -15.26
N VAL A 196 -7.06 -3.49 -15.38
CA VAL A 196 -7.86 -2.87 -14.33
C VAL A 196 -9.28 -2.66 -14.85
N GLU A 197 -10.25 -3.27 -14.19
CA GLU A 197 -11.68 -3.07 -14.43
C GLU A 197 -12.30 -2.39 -13.21
N LEU A 198 -12.98 -1.27 -13.41
CA LEU A 198 -13.71 -0.57 -12.35
C LEU A 198 -15.09 -1.20 -12.16
N LEU A 199 -15.24 -2.00 -11.11
CA LEU A 199 -16.46 -2.75 -10.81
C LEU A 199 -17.57 -1.86 -10.25
N SER A 200 -17.22 -0.91 -9.38
CA SER A 200 -18.20 0.01 -8.80
C SER A 200 -17.58 1.34 -8.37
N ILE A 201 -18.40 2.38 -8.43
CA ILE A 201 -18.14 3.70 -7.87
C ILE A 201 -19.35 4.08 -7.01
N ALA A 202 -19.13 4.32 -5.73
CA ALA A 202 -20.08 4.99 -4.86
C ALA A 202 -19.51 6.36 -4.49
N ALA A 203 -20.07 7.43 -5.05
CA ALA A 203 -19.68 8.80 -4.76
C ALA A 203 -20.91 9.62 -4.35
N PRO A 204 -20.76 10.63 -3.47
CA PRO A 204 -21.88 11.40 -2.98
C PRO A 204 -22.41 12.43 -4.00
N VAL A 205 -21.67 12.63 -5.09
CA VAL A 205 -21.97 13.59 -6.17
C VAL A 205 -21.64 12.98 -7.54
N ALA A 206 -22.19 13.58 -8.59
CA ALA A 206 -21.72 13.32 -9.96
C ALA A 206 -20.23 13.69 -10.10
N HIS A 207 -19.51 12.90 -10.89
CA HIS A 207 -18.08 13.06 -11.11
C HIS A 207 -17.76 13.18 -12.60
N ARG A 208 -16.57 13.68 -12.91
CA ARG A 208 -16.01 13.74 -14.27
C ARG A 208 -14.67 13.02 -14.28
N ILE A 209 -14.35 12.34 -15.39
CA ILE A 209 -13.01 11.79 -15.60
C ILE A 209 -12.23 12.78 -16.45
N ILE A 210 -11.09 13.24 -15.94
CA ILE A 210 -10.14 14.13 -16.61
C ILE A 210 -8.94 13.30 -17.04
N LYS A 211 -8.39 13.61 -18.21
CA LYS A 211 -7.12 13.07 -18.69
C LYS A 211 -6.02 14.11 -18.52
N GLU A 212 -4.98 13.73 -17.79
CA GLU A 212 -3.73 14.49 -17.68
C GLU A 212 -2.97 14.39 -19.02
N LYS A 213 -2.45 15.52 -19.51
CA LYS A 213 -1.97 15.63 -20.90
C LYS A 213 -0.59 15.03 -21.14
N LYS A 214 0.31 15.06 -20.14
CA LYS A 214 1.73 14.71 -20.30
C LYS A 214 1.95 13.20 -20.25
N TYR A 215 1.36 12.52 -19.27
CA TYR A 215 1.54 11.09 -19.01
C TYR A 215 0.25 10.29 -19.25
N GLY A 216 -0.87 10.95 -19.56
CA GLY A 216 -2.13 10.26 -19.88
C GLY A 216 -2.90 9.73 -18.67
N ASN A 217 -2.53 10.17 -17.46
CA ASN A 217 -3.17 9.76 -16.20
C ASN A 217 -4.68 10.03 -16.23
N SER A 218 -5.47 9.10 -15.67
CA SER A 218 -6.91 9.30 -15.50
C SER A 218 -7.21 9.75 -14.08
N VAL A 219 -7.99 10.83 -13.95
CA VAL A 219 -8.31 11.43 -12.65
C VAL A 219 -9.80 11.67 -12.55
N MET A 220 -10.43 11.15 -11.50
CA MET A 220 -11.81 11.45 -11.15
C MET A 220 -11.87 12.79 -10.42
N TYR A 221 -12.60 13.73 -10.99
CA TYR A 221 -12.84 15.06 -10.46
C TYR A 221 -14.26 15.19 -9.91
N MET A 222 -14.39 15.79 -8.73
CA MET A 222 -15.66 16.08 -8.08
C MET A 222 -15.67 17.51 -7.53
N ALA A 223 -16.82 18.17 -7.67
CA ALA A 223 -17.14 19.39 -6.93
C ALA A 223 -18.07 19.01 -5.77
N LEU A 224 -17.68 19.41 -4.57
CA LEU A 224 -18.32 19.07 -3.31
C LEU A 224 -18.83 20.35 -2.63
N SER A 225 -19.78 20.17 -1.73
CA SER A 225 -20.42 21.22 -0.91
C SER A 225 -20.48 20.77 0.55
N PRO A 226 -20.69 21.69 1.51
CA PRO A 226 -20.78 21.36 2.94
C PRO A 226 -21.71 20.19 3.31
N GLU A 227 -22.76 19.93 2.52
CA GLU A 227 -23.71 18.82 2.75
C GLU A 227 -23.12 17.42 2.52
N HIS A 228 -21.88 17.35 2.01
CA HIS A 228 -21.14 16.13 1.76
C HIS A 228 -20.13 15.79 2.86
N SER A 229 -20.04 16.63 3.90
CA SER A 229 -19.19 16.37 5.07
C SER A 229 -19.43 14.97 5.65
N GLY A 230 -18.34 14.27 5.97
CA GLY A 230 -18.37 12.92 6.55
C GLY A 230 -18.85 11.80 5.60
N LYS A 231 -19.31 12.12 4.38
CA LYS A 231 -19.69 11.09 3.39
C LYS A 231 -18.44 10.40 2.84
N LYS A 232 -18.66 9.24 2.22
CA LYS A 232 -17.59 8.40 1.63
C LYS A 232 -17.61 8.42 0.11
N VAL A 233 -16.43 8.24 -0.47
CA VAL A 233 -16.22 7.85 -1.86
C VAL A 233 -15.57 6.46 -1.85
N ASP A 234 -16.15 5.50 -2.56
CA ASP A 234 -15.72 4.10 -2.56
C ASP A 234 -15.57 3.61 -4.01
N LEU A 235 -14.40 3.09 -4.37
CA LEU A 235 -14.12 2.54 -5.69
C LEU A 235 -13.61 1.12 -5.52
N VAL A 236 -14.18 0.19 -6.28
CA VAL A 236 -13.80 -1.22 -6.28
C VAL A 236 -13.33 -1.60 -7.65
N TYR A 237 -12.14 -2.19 -7.73
CA TYR A 237 -11.50 -2.59 -8.97
C TYR A 237 -11.24 -4.09 -8.97
N ASP A 238 -11.43 -4.72 -10.13
CA ASP A 238 -10.79 -6.01 -10.42
C ASP A 238 -9.44 -5.76 -11.08
N VAL A 239 -8.40 -6.40 -10.56
CA VAL A 239 -7.03 -6.20 -11.00
C VAL A 239 -6.39 -7.54 -11.34
N LYS A 240 -5.77 -7.60 -12.52
CA LYS A 240 -4.79 -8.63 -12.88
C LYS A 240 -3.48 -7.96 -13.17
N ARG A 241 -2.40 -8.37 -12.52
CA ARG A 241 -1.07 -7.76 -12.61
C ARG A 241 -0.05 -8.81 -13.03
N LEU A 242 0.81 -8.46 -13.98
CA LEU A 242 1.93 -9.29 -14.45
C LEU A 242 3.26 -8.73 -13.97
N GLU A 243 4.14 -9.54 -13.40
CA GLU A 243 5.47 -9.10 -12.99
C GLU A 243 6.20 -8.34 -14.12
N LYS A 244 6.73 -7.15 -13.81
CA LYS A 244 7.51 -6.36 -14.78
C LYS A 244 8.94 -6.88 -14.81
N ASN A 245 9.40 -7.25 -15.99
CA ASN A 245 10.81 -7.53 -16.33
C ASN A 245 11.31 -6.43 -17.27
N PRO A 246 12.62 -6.31 -17.56
CA PRO A 246 13.13 -5.30 -18.48
C PRO A 246 12.48 -5.45 -19.87
N TYR A 247 11.91 -4.36 -20.39
CA TYR A 247 11.04 -4.42 -21.56
C TYR A 247 11.28 -3.28 -22.53
N MET A 248 10.96 -3.52 -23.81
CA MET A 248 10.97 -2.50 -24.85
C MET A 248 9.56 -1.92 -24.97
N ASP A 249 9.44 -0.59 -25.07
CA ASP A 249 8.22 0.09 -25.49
C ASP A 249 8.55 1.20 -26.49
N ASP A 250 7.53 1.74 -27.16
CA ASP A 250 7.70 2.76 -28.20
C ASP A 250 7.77 4.18 -27.61
N THR A 251 7.92 4.32 -26.29
CA THR A 251 7.98 5.63 -25.64
C THR A 251 9.34 6.25 -25.91
N ASP A 252 9.36 7.50 -26.39
CA ASP A 252 10.60 8.27 -26.47
C ASP A 252 11.20 8.44 -25.05
N PRO A 253 12.43 7.96 -24.79
CA PRO A 253 13.04 8.12 -23.49
C PRO A 253 13.53 9.55 -23.23
N LEU A 254 13.75 10.38 -24.26
CA LEU A 254 14.38 11.69 -24.11
C LEU A 254 13.64 12.65 -23.15
N PRO A 255 12.30 12.76 -23.16
CA PRO A 255 11.57 13.59 -22.19
C PRO A 255 11.76 13.17 -20.72
N TYR A 256 12.24 11.95 -20.48
CA TYR A 256 12.53 11.44 -19.12
C TYR A 256 13.94 11.77 -18.64
N LEU A 257 14.66 12.65 -19.34
CA LEU A 257 15.87 13.33 -18.88
C LEU A 257 15.55 14.65 -18.15
N ASP A 258 14.37 15.22 -18.39
CA ASP A 258 14.01 16.55 -17.88
C ASP A 258 13.89 16.58 -16.36
N ALA A 259 14.20 17.73 -15.77
CA ALA A 259 13.99 17.97 -14.35
C ALA A 259 12.49 18.08 -13.99
N ASN A 260 12.18 17.82 -12.72
CA ASN A 260 10.90 18.16 -12.10
C ASN A 260 11.13 19.13 -10.95
N ILE A 261 10.06 19.81 -10.48
CA ILE A 261 10.16 20.82 -9.41
C ILE A 261 10.89 20.28 -8.18
N LEU A 262 10.57 19.03 -7.78
CA LEU A 262 11.15 18.35 -6.63
C LEU A 262 12.16 17.26 -7.00
N MET A 263 12.50 17.12 -8.28
CA MET A 263 13.61 16.27 -8.75
C MET A 263 14.50 17.08 -9.69
N PRO A 264 15.24 18.09 -9.16
CA PRO A 264 16.20 18.83 -9.95
C PRO A 264 17.35 17.94 -10.42
N ILE A 265 18.05 18.39 -11.46
CA ILE A 265 19.22 17.73 -12.06
C ILE A 265 20.40 18.71 -12.10
N GLY A 266 21.62 18.23 -12.30
CA GLY A 266 22.83 19.06 -12.38
C GLY A 266 23.44 19.39 -11.02
N ASP A 267 24.37 20.35 -11.01
CA ASP A 267 25.09 20.85 -9.83
C ASP A 267 25.57 19.70 -8.92
N ARG A 268 25.08 19.67 -7.67
CA ARG A 268 25.44 18.66 -6.67
C ARG A 268 25.02 17.24 -7.06
N PHE A 269 23.95 17.07 -7.85
CA PHE A 269 23.51 15.74 -8.30
C PHE A 269 24.43 15.21 -9.39
N GLU A 270 24.90 16.08 -10.29
CA GLU A 270 25.91 15.71 -11.30
C GLU A 270 27.21 15.31 -10.62
N VAL A 271 27.75 16.16 -9.73
CA VAL A 271 28.98 15.86 -8.97
C VAL A 271 28.86 14.55 -8.17
N LEU A 272 27.74 14.34 -7.48
CA LEU A 272 27.53 13.12 -6.72
C LEU A 272 27.38 11.90 -7.64
N SER A 273 26.61 12.03 -8.74
CA SER A 273 26.44 10.94 -9.70
C SER A 273 27.76 10.54 -10.36
N ASP A 274 28.60 11.49 -10.73
CA ASP A 274 29.94 11.26 -11.29
C ASP A 274 30.84 10.54 -10.30
N SER A 275 30.81 10.98 -9.03
CA SER A 275 31.59 10.34 -7.96
C SER A 275 31.15 8.90 -7.71
N ILE A 276 29.85 8.61 -7.75
CA ILE A 276 29.32 7.26 -7.52
C ILE A 276 29.62 6.35 -8.71
N ILE A 277 29.42 6.87 -9.93
CA ILE A 277 29.61 6.10 -11.16
C ILE A 277 31.10 5.79 -11.38
N GLY A 278 31.98 6.78 -11.24
CA GLY A 278 33.42 6.63 -11.41
C GLY A 278 33.80 5.86 -12.68
N ASP A 279 34.60 4.81 -12.53
CA ASP A 279 35.07 3.97 -13.64
C ASP A 279 33.97 3.16 -14.33
N LYS A 280 32.81 2.95 -13.68
CA LYS A 280 31.67 2.22 -14.27
C LYS A 280 31.08 2.92 -15.49
N ARG A 281 31.44 4.19 -15.72
CA ARG A 281 31.12 4.91 -16.96
C ARG A 281 31.60 4.14 -18.21
N LYS A 282 32.67 3.34 -18.08
CA LYS A 282 33.24 2.49 -19.15
C LYS A 282 32.51 1.16 -19.32
N GLU A 283 31.66 0.77 -18.37
CA GLU A 283 30.99 -0.55 -18.32
C GLU A 283 29.54 -0.52 -18.87
N GLY A 284 29.04 0.64 -19.30
CA GLY A 284 27.70 0.80 -19.90
C GLY A 284 26.63 1.34 -18.94
N THR A 285 25.49 1.78 -19.49
CA THR A 285 24.43 2.49 -18.74
C THR A 285 23.83 1.65 -17.60
N ILE A 286 23.69 0.34 -17.77
CA ILE A 286 23.17 -0.54 -16.70
C ILE A 286 24.11 -0.54 -15.48
N MET A 287 25.43 -0.56 -15.69
CA MET A 287 26.41 -0.53 -14.59
C MET A 287 26.44 0.82 -13.89
N GLN A 288 26.21 1.91 -14.62
CA GLN A 288 26.03 3.23 -14.02
C GLN A 288 24.77 3.28 -13.15
N ALA A 289 23.62 2.84 -13.67
CA ALA A 289 22.37 2.77 -12.94
C ALA A 289 22.47 1.87 -11.70
N ARG A 290 23.19 0.74 -11.81
CA ARG A 290 23.44 -0.17 -10.69
C ARG A 290 24.26 0.50 -9.58
N ALA A 291 25.29 1.26 -9.93
CA ALA A 291 26.09 2.00 -8.96
C ALA A 291 25.25 3.00 -8.16
N LEU A 292 24.39 3.76 -8.85
CA LEU A 292 23.47 4.71 -8.22
C LEU A 292 22.45 4.02 -7.32
N TYR A 293 21.92 2.88 -7.78
CA TYR A 293 20.99 2.04 -7.02
C TYR A 293 21.62 1.52 -5.72
N ASP A 294 22.82 0.92 -5.81
CA ASP A 294 23.54 0.39 -4.65
C ASP A 294 23.91 1.51 -3.66
N TYR A 295 24.36 2.66 -4.16
CA TYR A 295 24.64 3.83 -3.30
C TYR A 295 23.43 4.23 -2.46
N ILE A 296 22.24 4.27 -3.04
CA ILE A 296 21.02 4.63 -2.31
C ILE A 296 20.66 3.57 -1.27
N ILE A 297 20.77 2.28 -1.62
CA ILE A 297 20.52 1.18 -0.68
C ILE A 297 21.45 1.27 0.54
N ASP A 298 22.72 1.57 0.31
CA ASP A 298 23.74 1.57 1.36
C ASP A 298 23.70 2.83 2.23
N ASN A 299 23.28 3.97 1.68
CA ASN A 299 23.37 5.26 2.36
C ASN A 299 22.05 5.78 2.91
N MET A 300 20.91 5.41 2.32
CA MET A 300 19.60 5.89 2.79
C MET A 300 18.97 4.97 3.85
N ARG A 301 18.29 5.58 4.83
CA ARG A 301 17.47 4.89 5.84
C ARG A 301 15.98 5.13 5.59
N TYR A 302 15.21 4.04 5.53
CA TYR A 302 13.75 4.12 5.38
C TYR A 302 13.10 4.56 6.70
N ILE A 303 12.49 5.75 6.71
CA ILE A 303 11.92 6.37 7.90
C ILE A 303 10.60 7.07 7.54
N LYS A 304 9.51 6.74 8.27
CA LYS A 304 8.20 7.41 8.21
C LYS A 304 7.95 8.30 9.45
N ALA A 305 8.98 9.02 9.88
CA ALA A 305 8.93 9.96 11.00
C ALA A 305 9.50 11.33 10.58
N GLY A 306 8.95 12.42 11.11
CA GLY A 306 9.38 13.78 10.75
C GLY A 306 9.02 14.16 9.30
N LYS A 307 9.98 14.74 8.56
CA LYS A 307 9.80 15.09 7.14
C LYS A 307 10.01 13.84 6.27
N TYR A 308 8.95 13.36 5.61
CA TYR A 308 9.00 12.26 4.65
C TYR A 308 7.82 12.34 3.67
N GLY A 309 7.86 11.55 2.58
CA GLY A 309 6.77 11.46 1.61
C GLY A 309 6.59 12.71 0.75
N THR A 310 7.59 13.59 0.74
CA THR A 310 7.60 14.85 -0.01
C THR A 310 8.01 14.63 -1.47
N GLY A 311 8.87 13.63 -1.71
CA GLY A 311 9.50 13.41 -3.01
C GLY A 311 10.50 14.50 -3.41
N ASP A 312 11.05 15.21 -2.41
CA ASP A 312 12.07 16.22 -2.55
C ASP A 312 13.46 15.55 -2.62
N ALA A 313 14.01 15.43 -3.83
CA ALA A 313 15.35 14.87 -4.04
C ALA A 313 16.43 15.72 -3.37
N VAL A 314 16.17 17.02 -3.14
CA VAL A 314 17.13 17.88 -2.45
C VAL A 314 17.25 17.46 -0.99
N TYR A 315 16.11 17.29 -0.33
CA TYR A 315 16.06 16.75 1.02
C TYR A 315 16.65 15.33 1.09
N ALA A 316 16.24 14.42 0.20
CA ALA A 316 16.68 13.02 0.23
C ALA A 316 18.21 12.89 0.17
N CYS A 317 18.88 13.65 -0.70
CA CYS A 317 20.33 13.66 -0.84
C CYS A 317 21.07 14.23 0.38
N SER A 318 20.45 15.14 1.14
CA SER A 318 21.08 15.78 2.30
C SER A 318 20.80 15.05 3.61
N ALA A 319 19.57 14.58 3.80
CA ALA A 319 19.16 13.88 5.01
C ALA A 319 19.49 12.39 4.96
N LEU A 320 19.55 11.79 3.76
CA LEU A 320 19.69 10.34 3.56
C LEU A 320 18.62 9.54 4.32
N THR A 321 17.42 10.10 4.44
CA THR A 321 16.25 9.50 5.09
C THR A 321 14.98 9.81 4.29
N GLY A 322 13.96 8.97 4.46
CA GLY A 322 12.63 9.21 3.91
C GLY A 322 11.90 7.91 3.60
N ASN A 323 10.78 7.98 2.88
CA ASN A 323 10.05 6.80 2.44
C ASN A 323 10.34 6.50 0.96
N CYS A 324 9.54 5.63 0.34
CA CYS A 324 9.70 5.25 -1.06
C CYS A 324 9.80 6.46 -1.99
N THR A 325 9.12 7.56 -1.71
CA THR A 325 9.16 8.76 -2.57
C THR A 325 10.53 9.43 -2.55
N GLU A 326 11.20 9.55 -1.39
CA GLU A 326 12.55 10.12 -1.31
C GLU A 326 13.59 9.23 -1.98
N PHE A 327 13.53 7.90 -1.78
CA PHE A 327 14.45 6.94 -2.39
C PHE A 327 14.43 7.03 -3.92
N HIS A 328 13.23 6.97 -4.51
CA HIS A 328 13.08 7.00 -5.96
C HIS A 328 13.32 8.39 -6.54
N SER A 329 12.98 9.47 -5.81
CA SER A 329 13.28 10.83 -6.27
C SER A 329 14.79 11.10 -6.33
N LEU A 330 15.55 10.64 -5.32
CA LEU A 330 17.01 10.75 -5.33
C LEU A 330 17.62 9.97 -6.50
N PHE A 331 17.19 8.72 -6.70
CA PHE A 331 17.65 7.90 -7.81
C PHE A 331 17.41 8.57 -9.16
N ILE A 332 16.19 9.06 -9.38
CA ILE A 332 15.81 9.69 -10.65
C ILE A 332 16.64 10.96 -10.88
N SER A 333 16.82 11.81 -9.87
CA SER A 333 17.68 13.01 -9.99
C SER A 333 19.13 12.68 -10.30
N LEU A 334 19.72 11.67 -9.65
CA LEU A 334 21.09 11.23 -9.93
C LEU A 334 21.21 10.60 -11.32
N ALA A 335 20.29 9.72 -11.69
CA ALA A 335 20.28 9.03 -12.97
C ALA A 335 20.11 10.02 -14.13
N ARG A 336 19.15 10.94 -14.04
CA ARG A 336 18.95 11.99 -15.06
C ARG A 336 20.16 12.93 -15.16
N SER A 337 20.80 13.27 -14.03
CA SER A 337 22.05 14.06 -14.04
C SER A 337 23.21 13.34 -14.73
N ALA A 338 23.23 12.01 -14.69
CA ALA A 338 24.18 11.17 -15.42
C ALA A 338 23.79 10.91 -16.88
N GLY A 339 22.69 11.50 -17.38
CA GLY A 339 22.19 11.29 -18.74
C GLY A 339 21.41 9.97 -18.92
N ILE A 340 20.90 9.38 -17.84
CA ILE A 340 20.12 8.15 -17.86
C ILE A 340 18.62 8.49 -17.74
N PRO A 341 17.82 8.33 -18.80
CA PRO A 341 16.39 8.61 -18.73
C PRO A 341 15.73 7.76 -17.67
N SER A 342 14.95 8.39 -16.79
CA SER A 342 14.34 7.70 -15.64
C SER A 342 12.96 8.26 -15.36
N ARG A 343 12.01 7.40 -14.98
CA ARG A 343 10.61 7.78 -14.74
C ARG A 343 10.08 7.25 -13.41
N PHE A 344 9.07 7.96 -12.90
CA PHE A 344 8.42 7.71 -11.62
C PHE A 344 7.02 7.14 -11.86
N ALA A 345 6.61 6.19 -11.03
CA ALA A 345 5.24 5.71 -10.97
C ALA A 345 4.83 5.45 -9.52
N VAL A 346 3.53 5.59 -9.23
CA VAL A 346 2.98 5.45 -7.89
C VAL A 346 1.68 4.68 -7.90
N GLY A 347 1.43 3.96 -6.82
CA GLY A 347 0.34 3.03 -6.68
C GLY A 347 0.21 2.53 -5.24
N ALA A 348 -0.11 1.25 -5.10
CA ALA A 348 -0.09 0.54 -3.82
C ALA A 348 0.58 -0.83 -3.99
N SER A 349 1.37 -1.23 -3.00
CA SER A 349 1.93 -2.59 -2.89
C SER A 349 0.94 -3.49 -2.15
N ILE A 350 0.66 -4.67 -2.68
CA ILE A 350 -0.26 -5.62 -2.09
C ILE A 350 0.53 -6.59 -1.20
N PRO A 351 0.19 -6.74 0.10
CA PRO A 351 0.85 -7.70 0.99
C PRO A 351 0.87 -9.11 0.41
N SER A 352 2.04 -9.77 0.35
CA SER A 352 2.19 -11.12 -0.21
C SER A 352 1.89 -12.23 0.80
N ASP A 353 1.92 -11.92 2.09
CA ASP A 353 1.79 -12.87 3.20
C ASP A 353 0.34 -13.23 3.55
N ARG A 354 -0.63 -12.40 3.11
CA ARG A 354 -2.08 -12.57 3.35
C ARG A 354 -2.91 -12.35 2.10
N ASP A 355 -4.07 -13.00 2.01
CA ASP A 355 -4.96 -12.88 0.84
C ASP A 355 -6.01 -11.76 0.95
N GLU A 356 -6.17 -11.13 2.12
CA GLU A 356 -7.13 -10.03 2.27
C GLU A 356 -6.72 -9.08 3.41
N GLY A 357 -7.26 -7.86 3.39
CA GLY A 357 -7.10 -6.89 4.47
C GLY A 357 -6.69 -5.51 3.99
N GLY A 358 -6.27 -4.66 4.93
CA GLY A 358 -5.77 -3.31 4.64
C GLY A 358 -4.42 -3.32 3.91
N ILE A 359 -3.99 -2.14 3.45
CA ILE A 359 -2.67 -1.93 2.84
C ILE A 359 -2.01 -0.72 3.52
N ASP A 360 -0.69 -0.76 3.76
CA ASP A 360 0.10 0.35 4.35
C ASP A 360 0.32 1.49 3.34
N GLY A 361 -0.80 2.04 2.88
CA GLY A 361 -0.87 3.22 2.06
C GLY A 361 -0.34 3.05 0.64
N TYR A 362 0.10 4.16 0.07
CA TYR A 362 0.70 4.19 -1.26
C TYR A 362 2.13 3.63 -1.24
N HIS A 363 2.56 3.17 -2.42
CA HIS A 363 3.95 2.86 -2.71
C HIS A 363 4.34 3.42 -4.07
N CYS A 364 5.60 3.79 -4.26
CA CYS A 364 6.09 4.26 -5.55
C CYS A 364 7.36 3.53 -5.94
N TRP A 365 7.67 3.59 -7.23
CA TRP A 365 8.83 2.94 -7.82
C TRP A 365 9.37 3.78 -8.98
N ALA A 366 10.50 3.35 -9.53
CA ALA A 366 11.11 3.98 -10.68
C ALA A 366 11.39 2.98 -11.79
N GLU A 367 11.64 3.51 -12.99
CA GLU A 367 12.20 2.76 -14.11
C GLU A 367 13.30 3.62 -14.74
N PHE A 368 14.39 3.00 -15.20
CA PHE A 368 15.45 3.68 -15.96
C PHE A 368 15.60 3.07 -17.35
N TYR A 369 16.02 3.87 -18.32
CA TYR A 369 16.21 3.41 -19.69
C TYR A 369 17.68 3.08 -19.95
N ALA A 370 17.95 1.85 -20.39
CA ALA A 370 19.26 1.39 -20.78
C ALA A 370 19.16 0.32 -21.86
N GLU A 371 20.03 0.38 -22.85
CA GLU A 371 20.19 -0.67 -23.88
C GLU A 371 18.87 -1.02 -24.60
N GLY A 372 18.07 0.00 -24.93
CA GLY A 372 16.81 -0.19 -25.66
C GLY A 372 15.62 -0.59 -24.78
N LYS A 373 15.78 -0.67 -23.45
CA LYS A 373 14.76 -1.17 -22.54
C LYS A 373 14.52 -0.25 -21.35
N TRP A 374 13.30 -0.26 -20.85
CA TRP A 374 12.96 0.21 -19.51
C TRP A 374 13.24 -0.89 -18.49
N TRP A 375 14.02 -0.57 -17.48
CA TRP A 375 14.42 -1.43 -16.38
C TRP A 375 13.69 -0.99 -15.11
N PRO A 376 12.77 -1.82 -14.58
CA PRO A 376 12.06 -1.49 -13.36
C PRO A 376 12.95 -1.61 -12.13
N VAL A 377 12.88 -0.63 -11.21
CA VAL A 377 13.57 -0.67 -9.92
C VAL A 377 12.65 -0.30 -8.76
N ASP A 378 12.86 -0.94 -7.60
CA ASP A 378 12.19 -0.61 -6.34
C ASP A 378 13.19 -0.56 -5.19
N ILE A 379 13.84 0.60 -5.05
CA ILE A 379 15.02 0.76 -4.19
C ILE A 379 14.64 0.77 -2.72
N SER A 380 13.45 1.27 -2.39
CA SER A 380 12.97 1.25 -1.01
C SER A 380 12.65 -0.17 -0.54
N GLU A 381 12.08 -1.04 -1.38
CA GLU A 381 11.86 -2.43 -1.01
C GLU A 381 13.17 -3.22 -0.98
N ALA A 382 14.11 -2.92 -1.89
CA ALA A 382 15.46 -3.46 -1.84
C ALA A 382 16.24 -3.07 -0.57
N ASN A 383 16.06 -1.85 -0.07
CA ASN A 383 16.66 -1.41 1.18
C ASN A 383 16.02 -2.13 2.38
N LYS A 384 14.69 -2.27 2.42
CA LYS A 384 13.99 -3.02 3.47
C LYS A 384 14.37 -4.50 3.49
N TYR A 385 14.50 -5.11 2.31
CA TYR A 385 14.79 -6.53 2.10
C TYR A 385 16.06 -6.70 1.27
N THR A 386 17.23 -6.51 1.88
CA THR A 386 18.52 -6.51 1.16
C THR A 386 18.82 -7.81 0.41
N ALA A 387 18.29 -8.96 0.87
CA ALA A 387 18.35 -10.23 0.14
C ALA A 387 17.69 -10.17 -1.25
N LEU A 388 16.71 -9.27 -1.43
CA LEU A 388 16.01 -9.01 -2.69
C LEU A 388 16.59 -7.84 -3.48
N ALA A 389 17.72 -7.25 -3.05
CA ALA A 389 18.30 -6.10 -3.75
C ALA A 389 18.65 -6.41 -5.22
N THR A 390 19.05 -7.64 -5.52
CA THR A 390 19.28 -8.06 -6.92
C THR A 390 17.98 -8.28 -7.68
N TYR A 391 16.92 -8.76 -7.01
CA TYR A 391 15.60 -8.95 -7.61
C TYR A 391 15.00 -7.60 -8.02
N TYR A 392 14.97 -6.64 -7.11
CA TYR A 392 14.41 -5.31 -7.33
C TYR A 392 15.25 -4.42 -8.25
N PHE A 393 16.40 -4.89 -8.76
CA PHE A 393 17.14 -4.26 -9.84
C PHE A 393 16.78 -4.93 -11.18
N GLY A 394 15.70 -4.47 -11.80
CA GLY A 394 15.17 -5.02 -13.05
C GLY A 394 13.81 -5.71 -12.90
N ARG A 395 13.19 -5.70 -11.71
CA ARG A 395 11.84 -6.27 -11.51
C ARG A 395 10.92 -5.38 -10.68
N HIS A 396 9.64 -5.40 -11.04
CA HIS A 396 8.55 -5.10 -10.11
C HIS A 396 7.67 -6.34 -9.96
N PRO A 397 7.49 -6.86 -8.73
CA PRO A 397 6.66 -8.04 -8.47
C PRO A 397 5.18 -7.79 -8.85
N ALA A 398 4.44 -8.88 -9.04
CA ALA A 398 3.05 -8.86 -9.47
C ALA A 398 2.06 -8.38 -8.38
N ASN A 399 2.43 -8.38 -7.10
CA ASN A 399 1.60 -7.91 -6.00
C ASN A 399 1.62 -6.37 -5.85
N ARG A 400 1.17 -5.63 -6.88
CA ARG A 400 1.02 -4.16 -6.84
C ARG A 400 -0.04 -3.67 -7.83
N ILE A 401 -0.59 -2.49 -7.59
CA ILE A 401 -1.47 -1.77 -8.53
C ILE A 401 -0.89 -0.37 -8.79
N GLU A 402 -0.73 0.02 -10.05
CA GLU A 402 -0.24 1.34 -10.47
C GLU A 402 -1.41 2.32 -10.66
N PHE A 403 -1.32 3.52 -10.07
CA PHE A 403 -2.34 4.56 -10.15
C PHE A 403 -1.98 5.64 -11.15
N THR A 404 -0.83 6.29 -10.95
CA THR A 404 -0.37 7.38 -11.81
C THR A 404 1.12 7.30 -12.09
N GLN A 405 1.51 7.87 -13.22
CA GLN A 405 2.89 8.01 -13.67
C GLN A 405 3.31 9.48 -13.70
N GLY A 406 4.60 9.70 -13.52
CA GLY A 406 5.23 11.00 -13.66
C GLY A 406 5.08 11.91 -12.45
N ARG A 407 5.61 13.13 -12.61
CA ARG A 407 5.59 14.19 -11.61
C ARG A 407 5.13 15.51 -12.23
N ASP A 408 4.68 16.43 -11.37
CA ASP A 408 4.17 17.76 -11.73
C ASP A 408 2.96 17.69 -12.68
N LEU A 409 1.97 16.88 -12.31
CA LEU A 409 0.76 16.58 -13.08
C LEU A 409 -0.11 17.84 -13.23
N GLN A 410 -0.41 18.21 -14.48
CA GLN A 410 -1.24 19.36 -14.80
C GLN A 410 -2.64 18.90 -15.23
N LEU A 411 -3.65 19.33 -14.47
CA LEU A 411 -5.05 18.96 -14.69
C LEU A 411 -5.88 20.18 -15.11
N ASP A 412 -6.97 19.93 -15.83
CA ASP A 412 -7.95 20.95 -16.21
C ASP A 412 -9.39 20.41 -16.00
N PRO A 413 -10.13 20.92 -14.99
CA PRO A 413 -9.69 21.86 -13.97
C PRO A 413 -8.59 21.29 -13.06
N GLY A 414 -7.63 22.13 -12.67
CA GLY A 414 -6.55 21.78 -11.74
C GLY A 414 -6.69 22.46 -10.36
N PRO A 415 -5.92 22.01 -9.35
CA PRO A 415 -5.90 22.63 -8.04
C PRO A 415 -5.25 24.01 -8.05
N HIS A 416 -5.68 24.87 -7.12
CA HIS A 416 -5.15 26.22 -6.94
C HIS A 416 -3.68 26.20 -6.50
N SER A 417 -3.29 25.17 -5.74
CA SER A 417 -1.91 24.92 -5.31
C SER A 417 -0.90 24.64 -6.44
N GLY A 418 -1.37 24.48 -7.69
CA GLY A 418 -0.52 24.29 -8.87
C GLY A 418 -0.44 22.83 -9.32
N PRO A 419 0.61 22.43 -10.07
CA PRO A 419 0.76 21.05 -10.53
C PRO A 419 0.83 20.06 -9.36
N ILE A 420 0.14 18.93 -9.49
CA ILE A 420 0.14 17.88 -8.47
C ILE A 420 1.46 17.11 -8.57
N ASN A 421 2.24 17.10 -7.50
CA ASN A 421 3.56 16.48 -7.49
C ASN A 421 3.54 15.01 -7.95
N PHE A 422 2.67 14.18 -7.39
CA PHE A 422 2.26 12.84 -7.84
C PHE A 422 0.88 12.55 -7.23
N LEU A 423 0.11 11.62 -7.79
CA LEU A 423 -1.27 11.41 -7.35
C LEU A 423 -1.53 9.94 -6.99
N ALA A 424 -1.45 9.64 -5.70
CA ALA A 424 -1.80 8.34 -5.14
C ALA A 424 -3.01 8.44 -4.20
N TYR A 425 -3.00 9.48 -3.35
CA TYR A 425 -4.12 9.90 -2.52
C TYR A 425 -4.95 11.00 -3.20
N PRO A 426 -6.21 11.21 -2.81
CA PRO A 426 -6.97 12.37 -3.23
C PRO A 426 -6.21 13.67 -2.93
N VAL A 427 -6.12 14.54 -3.94
CA VAL A 427 -5.86 15.97 -3.72
C VAL A 427 -7.20 16.64 -3.52
N MET A 428 -7.33 17.43 -2.46
CA MET A 428 -8.58 18.10 -2.13
C MET A 428 -8.30 19.52 -1.67
N GLU A 429 -9.12 20.46 -2.14
CA GLU A 429 -9.07 21.86 -1.72
C GLU A 429 -10.47 22.27 -1.25
N ILE A 430 -10.58 22.78 -0.02
CA ILE A 430 -11.79 23.44 0.49
C ILE A 430 -11.58 24.94 0.24
N ASP A 431 -12.43 25.50 -0.63
CA ASP A 431 -12.20 26.78 -1.32
C ASP A 431 -10.87 26.78 -2.11
N LYS A 432 -9.77 27.15 -1.46
CA LYS A 432 -8.40 27.17 -2.01
C LYS A 432 -7.35 26.61 -1.08
N GLU A 433 -7.76 26.13 0.10
CA GLU A 433 -6.86 25.59 1.11
C GLU A 433 -6.79 24.07 1.01
N PRO A 434 -5.60 23.45 1.10
CA PRO A 434 -5.47 22.00 1.09
C PRO A 434 -6.25 21.33 2.20
N ALA A 435 -6.94 20.25 1.86
CA ALA A 435 -7.62 19.36 2.80
C ALA A 435 -7.15 17.92 2.59
N TYR A 436 -7.11 17.16 3.68
CA TYR A 436 -6.53 15.81 3.70
C TYR A 436 -7.61 14.80 4.09
N PRO A 437 -8.45 14.36 3.14
CA PRO A 437 -9.46 13.35 3.42
C PRO A 437 -8.79 12.01 3.81
N LYS A 438 -9.42 11.30 4.76
CA LYS A 438 -8.88 10.01 5.23
C LYS A 438 -9.02 8.98 4.12
N THR A 439 -7.92 8.30 3.78
CA THR A 439 -7.89 7.30 2.72
C THR A 439 -7.55 5.93 3.29
N PHE A 440 -8.26 4.91 2.84
CA PHE A 440 -8.04 3.52 3.23
C PHE A 440 -8.02 2.63 1.99
N PHE A 441 -6.98 1.81 1.89
CA PHE A 441 -6.81 0.81 0.84
C PHE A 441 -7.02 -0.57 1.44
N SER A 442 -7.74 -1.42 0.72
CA SER A 442 -7.85 -2.84 1.04
C SER A 442 -7.87 -3.69 -0.21
N PHE A 443 -7.58 -4.97 -0.05
CA PHE A 443 -7.62 -5.93 -1.13
C PHE A 443 -8.19 -7.27 -0.70
N ARG A 444 -8.53 -8.07 -1.70
CA ARG A 444 -8.87 -9.49 -1.57
C ARG A 444 -8.39 -10.24 -2.80
N ARG A 445 -7.43 -11.16 -2.64
CA ARG A 445 -6.96 -12.04 -3.71
C ARG A 445 -8.07 -12.98 -4.14
N LYS A 446 -8.12 -13.24 -5.45
CA LYS A 446 -9.01 -14.25 -6.01
C LYS A 446 -8.41 -15.61 -5.71
N THR A 447 -9.10 -16.42 -4.92
CA THR A 447 -8.71 -17.82 -4.75
C THR A 447 -8.74 -18.53 -6.09
N ALA A 448 -7.66 -19.23 -6.43
CA ALA A 448 -7.68 -20.14 -7.58
C ALA A 448 -8.85 -21.12 -7.39
N PRO A 449 -9.64 -21.41 -8.45
CA PRO A 449 -10.62 -22.47 -8.37
C PRO A 449 -9.87 -23.75 -7.97
N LEU A 450 -10.38 -24.45 -6.93
CA LEU A 450 -9.92 -25.80 -6.60
C LEU A 450 -10.03 -26.63 -7.88
N THR A 451 -8.89 -26.95 -8.50
CA THR A 451 -8.87 -27.91 -9.60
C THR A 451 -9.32 -29.24 -9.02
N SER A 452 -10.36 -29.82 -9.60
CA SER A 452 -11.04 -31.04 -9.16
C SER A 452 -10.22 -32.32 -9.40
N ASP A 453 -8.89 -32.23 -9.34
CA ASP A 453 -7.97 -33.33 -9.65
C ASP A 453 -7.11 -33.68 -8.44
N SER A 454 -7.78 -34.00 -7.32
CA SER A 454 -7.23 -34.87 -6.27
C SER A 454 -8.34 -35.24 -5.29
N LEU A 455 -9.19 -36.19 -5.69
CA LEU A 455 -9.93 -37.05 -4.76
C LEU A 455 -9.24 -38.41 -4.69
#